data_AF-A0A7X4L040-F1
#
_entry.id   AF-A0A7X4L040-F1
#
_cell.length_a   1.000
_cell.length_b   1.000
_cell.length_c   1.000
_cell.angle_alpha   90.00
_cell.angle_beta   90.00
_cell.angle_gamma   90.00
#
_symmetry.space_group_name_H-M   'P 1'
#
loop_
_entity.id
_entity.type
_entity.pdbx_description
1 polymer ?
#
loop_
_entity_poly.entity_id
_entity_poly.type
_entity_poly.pdbx_seq_one_letter_code
_entity_poly.pdbx_strand_id
1 'polypeptide(L)'
;MHPKSAKELDAKWRSRPWYHRPSGGPGGLPNSRDDLNLRLRRALSWLERAEKEYETEEDLDAAFIFHWIAFNALYEQFGTSSIYRDKKEDEKRREYVGRIVAIQNSKSTINSIVWSVLRDEIQKMLENRFVYAPYWSHRNNPAEARNWKLRFDRDRKRALQALSEKRTGDVLCELFYRLNTLRNQLLHGGATWKGRVNRNQVEPGARIMALLVPNFIDVMIEQPNAGWGSPRYPVVREGAPLSGWTGTG
;
A
#
# COMPACT_ATOMS: atom_id res chain seq x y z
N MET A 1 -17.27 -11.33 2.27
CA MET A 1 -16.79 -10.47 3.37
C MET A 1 -16.77 -9.05 2.85
N HIS A 2 -17.56 -8.15 3.42
CA HIS A 2 -17.52 -6.74 3.05
C HIS A 2 -16.45 -6.03 3.89
N PRO A 3 -15.53 -5.26 3.28
CA PRO A 3 -14.61 -4.43 4.04
C PRO A 3 -15.40 -3.34 4.77
N LYS A 4 -14.88 -2.87 5.91
CA LYS A 4 -15.44 -1.70 6.59
C LYS A 4 -15.29 -0.48 5.68
N SER A 5 -16.34 0.31 5.56
CA SER A 5 -16.31 1.59 4.85
C SER A 5 -15.38 2.61 5.52
N ALA A 6 -14.96 3.63 4.77
CA ALA A 6 -14.23 4.77 5.31
C ALA A 6 -14.97 5.43 6.47
N LYS A 7 -16.31 5.51 6.40
CA LYS A 7 -17.16 6.08 7.45
C LYS A 7 -17.11 5.24 8.74
N GLU A 8 -17.20 3.92 8.64
CA GLU A 8 -17.10 3.03 9.80
C GLU A 8 -15.71 3.09 10.43
N LEU A 9 -14.66 3.15 9.61
CA LEU A 9 -13.28 3.27 10.08
C LEU A 9 -12.98 4.64 10.70
N ASP A 10 -13.50 5.73 10.15
CA ASP A 10 -13.38 7.07 10.74
C ASP A 10 -14.08 7.16 12.10
N ALA A 11 -15.30 6.61 12.21
CA ALA A 11 -16.00 6.52 13.49
C ALA A 11 -15.22 5.69 14.51
N LYS A 12 -14.72 4.52 14.10
CA LYS A 12 -13.88 3.63 14.93
C LYS A 12 -12.57 4.30 15.35
N TRP A 13 -11.96 5.11 14.49
CA TRP A 13 -10.72 5.84 14.76
C TRP A 13 -10.96 6.95 15.79
N ARG A 14 -11.98 7.78 15.59
CA ARG A 14 -12.34 8.88 16.49
C ARG A 14 -12.77 8.41 17.88
N SER A 15 -13.34 7.21 17.98
CA SER A 15 -13.74 6.63 19.27
C SER A 15 -12.55 6.10 20.09
N ARG A 16 -11.33 6.08 19.55
CA ARG A 16 -10.18 5.51 20.25
C ARG A 16 -9.73 6.43 21.40
N PRO A 17 -9.44 5.88 22.59
CA PRO A 17 -8.93 6.67 23.71
C PRO A 17 -7.62 7.42 23.41
N TRP A 18 -6.84 6.96 22.44
CA TRP A 18 -5.59 7.57 22.03
C TRP A 18 -5.75 8.67 20.96
N TYR A 19 -6.94 8.82 20.34
CA TYR A 19 -7.18 9.79 19.26
C TYR A 19 -6.89 11.23 19.71
N HIS A 20 -7.36 11.62 20.89
CA HIS A 20 -7.18 12.96 21.47
C HIS A 20 -5.94 13.11 22.34
N ARG A 21 -5.15 12.04 22.58
CA ARG A 21 -4.01 12.11 23.50
C ARG A 21 -2.79 12.67 22.78
N PRO A 22 -2.23 13.82 23.22
CA PRO A 22 -0.98 14.33 22.68
C PRO A 22 0.16 13.30 22.84
N SER A 23 1.16 13.41 21.99
CA SER A 23 2.45 12.75 22.16
C SER A 23 3.11 13.27 23.44
N GLY A 24 3.08 12.53 24.56
CA GLY A 24 3.63 13.05 25.83
C GLY A 24 3.56 12.08 27.01
N GLY A 25 4.53 11.18 27.09
CA GLY A 25 4.96 10.51 28.31
C GLY A 25 6.50 10.54 28.35
N PRO A 26 7.13 10.57 29.53
CA PRO A 26 8.58 10.71 29.63
C PRO A 26 9.26 9.51 28.94
N GLY A 27 9.98 9.77 27.84
CA GLY A 27 10.70 8.78 27.04
C GLY A 27 10.11 8.46 25.66
N GLY A 28 8.97 9.02 25.27
CA GLY A 28 8.39 8.83 23.93
C GLY A 28 9.01 9.77 22.88
N LEU A 29 9.44 9.23 21.74
CA LEU A 29 9.87 10.03 20.58
C LEU A 29 8.78 11.08 20.24
N PRO A 30 9.13 12.37 20.07
CA PRO A 30 8.18 13.40 19.68
C PRO A 30 7.49 13.02 18.35
N ASN A 31 6.20 13.34 18.23
CA ASN A 31 5.33 13.27 17.03
C ASN A 31 4.68 11.92 16.63
N SER A 32 4.93 10.79 17.30
CA SER A 32 4.40 9.49 16.82
C SER A 32 2.87 9.37 16.70
N ARG A 33 2.10 9.99 17.61
CA ARG A 33 0.61 9.91 17.58
C ARG A 33 0.00 10.88 16.59
N ASP A 34 0.54 12.09 16.51
CA ASP A 34 0.10 13.10 15.55
C ASP A 34 0.41 12.64 14.11
N ASP A 35 1.57 12.00 13.92
CA ASP A 35 1.94 11.36 12.66
C ASP A 35 0.97 10.25 12.27
N LEU A 36 0.61 9.36 13.21
CA LEU A 36 -0.38 8.32 12.96
C LEU A 36 -1.75 8.91 12.61
N ASN A 37 -2.21 9.90 13.38
CA ASN A 37 -3.47 10.59 13.11
C ASN A 37 -3.48 11.26 11.73
N LEU A 38 -2.36 11.86 11.32
CA LEU A 38 -2.22 12.47 10.00
C LEU A 38 -2.28 11.42 8.88
N ARG A 39 -1.63 10.27 9.05
CA ARG A 39 -1.69 9.14 8.12
C ARG A 39 -3.11 8.62 7.96
N LEU A 40 -3.77 8.32 9.08
CA LEU A 40 -5.14 7.79 9.10
C LEU A 40 -6.13 8.77 8.47
N ARG A 41 -6.03 10.07 8.82
CA ARG A 41 -6.86 11.12 8.21
C ARG A 41 -6.74 11.14 6.69
N ARG A 42 -5.51 11.12 6.16
CA ARG A 42 -5.25 11.14 4.71
C ARG A 42 -5.75 9.87 4.05
N ALA A 43 -5.45 8.71 4.63
CA ALA A 43 -5.87 7.43 4.10
C ALA A 43 -7.41 7.31 4.03
N LEU A 44 -8.10 7.70 5.11
CA LEU A 44 -9.56 7.69 5.18
C LEU A 44 -10.21 8.65 4.16
N SER A 45 -9.65 9.85 4.00
CA SER A 45 -10.15 10.82 3.01
C SER A 45 -10.07 10.28 1.58
N TRP A 46 -8.95 9.64 1.23
CA TRP A 46 -8.81 9.02 -0.10
C TRP A 46 -9.60 7.74 -0.26
N LEU A 47 -9.74 6.93 0.82
CA LEU A 47 -10.57 5.74 0.80
C LEU A 47 -12.04 6.10 0.55
N GLU A 48 -12.59 7.11 1.23
CA GLU A 48 -13.98 7.55 1.01
C GLU A 48 -14.23 7.96 -0.44
N ARG A 49 -13.26 8.64 -1.07
CA ARG A 49 -13.35 9.00 -2.48
C ARG A 49 -13.27 7.77 -3.39
N ALA A 50 -12.42 6.81 -3.05
CA ALA A 50 -12.24 5.57 -3.79
C ALA A 50 -13.47 4.66 -3.73
N GLU A 51 -14.12 4.57 -2.57
CA GLU A 51 -15.35 3.82 -2.36
C GLU A 51 -16.47 4.32 -3.27
N LYS A 52 -16.67 5.65 -3.37
CA LYS A 52 -17.69 6.25 -4.25
C LYS A 52 -17.51 5.84 -5.72
N GLU A 53 -16.27 5.84 -6.22
CA GLU A 53 -15.99 5.43 -7.61
C GLU A 53 -16.09 3.91 -7.81
N TYR A 54 -15.79 3.13 -6.78
CA TYR A 54 -15.85 1.68 -6.83
C TYR A 54 -17.29 1.16 -6.77
N GLU A 55 -18.14 1.73 -5.90
CA GLU A 55 -19.54 1.32 -5.69
C GLU A 55 -20.43 1.59 -6.91
N THR A 56 -20.17 2.67 -7.64
CA THR A 56 -20.91 2.95 -8.89
C THR A 56 -20.40 2.10 -10.06
N GLU A 57 -19.23 1.47 -9.92
CA GLU A 57 -18.48 0.78 -10.98
C GLU A 57 -18.23 1.67 -12.23
N GLU A 58 -18.46 2.97 -12.13
CA GLU A 58 -18.36 3.88 -13.28
C GLU A 58 -16.91 4.10 -13.70
N ASP A 59 -15.98 4.15 -12.74
CA ASP A 59 -14.58 4.46 -12.98
C ASP A 59 -13.61 3.66 -12.08
N LEU A 60 -13.40 2.40 -12.47
CA LEU A 60 -12.44 1.53 -11.78
C LEU A 60 -10.98 1.98 -11.93
N ASP A 61 -10.65 2.77 -12.95
CA ASP A 61 -9.32 3.37 -13.10
C ASP A 61 -9.10 4.39 -11.98
N ALA A 62 -10.07 5.29 -11.77
CA ALA A 62 -10.05 6.27 -10.68
C ALA A 62 -10.11 5.58 -9.30
N ALA A 63 -10.98 4.59 -9.13
CA ALA A 63 -11.08 3.83 -7.88
C ALA A 63 -9.73 3.19 -7.51
N PHE A 64 -9.07 2.51 -8.45
CA PHE A 64 -7.75 1.92 -8.21
C PHE A 64 -6.70 2.98 -7.81
N ILE A 65 -6.65 4.11 -8.53
CA ILE A 65 -5.73 5.21 -8.23
C ILE A 65 -5.99 5.79 -6.83
N PHE A 66 -7.24 6.06 -6.46
CA PHE A 66 -7.57 6.62 -5.14
C PHE A 66 -7.26 5.65 -4.01
N HIS A 67 -7.52 4.35 -4.18
CA HIS A 67 -7.07 3.36 -3.21
C HIS A 67 -5.53 3.31 -3.12
N TRP A 68 -4.81 3.48 -4.22
CA TRP A 68 -3.34 3.55 -4.19
C TRP A 68 -2.84 4.77 -3.42
N ILE A 69 -3.50 5.92 -3.55
CA ILE A 69 -3.16 7.12 -2.78
C ILE A 69 -3.46 6.89 -1.28
N ALA A 70 -4.60 6.28 -0.95
CA ALA A 70 -4.92 5.90 0.42
C ALA A 70 -3.86 4.95 1.01
N PHE A 71 -3.41 3.96 0.22
CA PHE A 71 -2.34 3.05 0.60
C PHE A 71 -1.01 3.79 0.83
N ASN A 72 -0.61 4.70 -0.06
CA ASN A 72 0.60 5.51 0.09
C ASN A 72 0.60 6.31 1.41
N ALA A 73 -0.56 6.83 1.83
CA ALA A 73 -0.68 7.52 3.11
C ALA A 73 -0.36 6.63 4.32
N LEU A 74 -0.56 5.31 4.20
CA LEU A 74 -0.28 4.34 5.27
C LEU A 74 1.21 3.98 5.34
N TYR A 75 1.83 3.60 4.22
CA TYR A 75 3.18 3.01 4.24
C TYR A 75 4.32 3.98 3.92
N GLU A 76 4.09 5.07 3.18
CA GLU A 76 5.19 5.97 2.82
C GLU A 76 5.68 6.75 4.02
N GLN A 77 6.97 6.67 4.31
CA GLN A 77 7.58 7.36 5.45
C GLN A 77 8.64 8.36 5.00
N PHE A 78 8.75 9.45 5.76
CA PHE A 78 9.91 10.33 5.71
C PHE A 78 11.02 9.70 6.54
N GLY A 79 12.15 9.38 5.90
CA GLY A 79 13.34 8.92 6.63
C GLY A 79 14.10 10.12 7.16
N THR A 80 14.13 10.32 8.48
CA THR A 80 15.07 11.28 9.10
C THR A 80 16.48 10.70 9.20
N SER A 81 16.63 9.37 9.25
CA SER A 81 17.93 8.70 9.14
C SER A 81 18.36 8.55 7.67
N SER A 82 19.65 8.78 7.40
CA SER A 82 20.24 8.56 6.06
C SER A 82 19.92 7.17 5.52
N ILE A 83 20.04 6.16 6.38
CA ILE A 83 19.77 4.75 6.07
C ILE A 83 18.36 4.53 5.51
N TYR A 84 17.33 5.20 6.04
CA TYR A 84 15.96 5.01 5.54
C TYR A 84 15.70 5.78 4.23
N ARG A 85 16.39 6.91 4.00
CA ARG A 85 16.26 7.67 2.75
C ARG A 85 16.77 6.85 1.56
N ASP A 86 17.89 6.16 1.75
CA ASP A 86 18.58 5.40 0.70
C ASP A 86 17.89 4.06 0.36
N LYS A 87 16.96 3.59 1.20
CA LYS A 87 16.16 2.39 0.92
C LYS A 87 15.35 2.55 -0.37
N LYS A 88 15.40 1.54 -1.22
CA LYS A 88 14.53 1.43 -2.40
C LYS A 88 13.08 1.34 -1.98
N GLU A 89 12.17 1.83 -2.83
CA GLU A 89 10.72 1.82 -2.54
C GLU A 89 10.20 0.40 -2.20
N ASP A 90 10.69 -0.60 -2.91
CA ASP A 90 10.36 -2.00 -2.65
C ASP A 90 10.78 -2.49 -1.25
N GLU A 91 11.90 -2.01 -0.71
CA GLU A 91 12.34 -2.36 0.64
C GLU A 91 11.43 -1.73 1.70
N LYS A 92 11.06 -0.46 1.50
CA LYS A 92 10.11 0.25 2.37
C LYS A 92 8.76 -0.46 2.39
N ARG A 93 8.28 -0.89 1.23
CA ARG A 93 7.03 -1.65 1.09
C ARG A 93 7.10 -3.02 1.78
N ARG A 94 8.20 -3.76 1.61
CA ARG A 94 8.43 -5.04 2.30
C ARG A 94 8.42 -4.90 3.82
N GLU A 95 9.06 -3.85 4.34
CA GLU A 95 9.07 -3.56 5.78
C GLU A 95 7.64 -3.29 6.31
N TYR A 96 6.86 -2.48 5.58
CA TYR A 96 5.46 -2.23 5.93
C TYR A 96 4.61 -3.51 5.92
N VAL A 97 4.70 -4.32 4.85
CA VAL A 97 3.97 -5.59 4.74
C VAL A 97 4.39 -6.55 5.86
N GLY A 98 5.69 -6.65 6.15
CA GLY A 98 6.21 -7.45 7.24
C GLY A 98 5.64 -7.03 8.60
N ARG A 99 5.55 -5.71 8.86
CA ARG A 99 4.93 -5.16 10.07
C ARG A 99 3.45 -5.52 10.18
N ILE A 100 2.69 -5.33 9.10
CA ILE A 100 1.26 -5.70 9.06
C ILE A 100 1.08 -7.19 9.36
N VAL A 101 1.84 -8.07 8.71
CA VAL A 101 1.74 -9.52 8.91
C VAL A 101 2.23 -9.96 10.29
N ALA A 102 3.23 -9.30 10.88
CA ALA A 102 3.68 -9.61 12.24
C ALA A 102 2.61 -9.26 13.29
N ILE A 103 1.92 -8.14 13.10
CA ILE A 103 0.77 -7.75 13.93
C ILE A 103 -0.39 -8.72 13.74
N GLN A 104 -0.61 -9.14 12.50
CA GLN A 104 -1.73 -9.95 12.08
C GLN A 104 -1.35 -11.43 12.10
N ASN A 105 -1.62 -12.10 13.22
CA ASN A 105 -1.34 -13.53 13.38
C ASN A 105 -2.09 -14.41 12.35
N SER A 106 -1.88 -15.72 12.40
CA SER A 106 -2.47 -16.69 11.46
C SER A 106 -4.00 -16.67 11.37
N LYS A 107 -4.72 -16.10 12.35
CA LYS A 107 -6.19 -15.93 12.36
C LYS A 107 -6.66 -14.56 11.85
N SER A 108 -5.76 -13.80 11.23
CA SER A 108 -6.04 -12.47 10.68
C SER A 108 -7.07 -12.46 9.54
N THR A 109 -7.92 -11.43 9.54
CA THR A 109 -8.78 -11.04 8.41
C THR A 109 -8.02 -10.91 7.09
N ILE A 110 -6.82 -10.34 7.10
CA ILE A 110 -6.00 -10.15 5.89
C ILE A 110 -5.59 -11.50 5.30
N ASN A 111 -5.23 -12.48 6.15
CA ASN A 111 -4.96 -13.84 5.68
C ASN A 111 -6.21 -14.44 5.01
N SER A 112 -7.38 -14.31 5.64
CA SER A 112 -8.63 -14.81 5.06
C SER A 112 -8.96 -14.13 3.73
N ILE A 113 -8.76 -12.81 3.62
CA ILE A 113 -8.97 -12.07 2.38
C ILE A 113 -8.05 -12.61 1.28
N VAL A 114 -6.75 -12.75 1.56
CA VAL A 114 -5.76 -13.22 0.59
C VAL A 114 -6.03 -14.65 0.14
N TRP A 115 -6.30 -15.59 1.06
CA TRP A 115 -6.41 -17.02 0.74
C TRP A 115 -7.80 -17.49 0.34
N SER A 116 -8.84 -16.84 0.85
CA SER A 116 -10.22 -17.32 0.70
C SER A 116 -11.08 -16.42 -0.20
N VAL A 117 -10.73 -15.14 -0.37
CA VAL A 117 -11.57 -14.16 -1.10
C VAL A 117 -10.93 -13.64 -2.38
N LEU A 118 -9.62 -13.43 -2.37
CA LEU A 118 -8.85 -12.84 -3.48
C LEU A 118 -7.97 -13.86 -4.21
N ARG A 119 -8.06 -15.15 -3.87
CA ARG A 119 -7.09 -16.17 -4.32
C ARG A 119 -6.96 -16.19 -5.84
N ASP A 120 -8.08 -16.17 -6.55
CA ASP A 120 -8.11 -16.27 -8.01
C ASP A 120 -7.64 -14.97 -8.68
N GLU A 121 -8.02 -13.80 -8.17
CA GLU A 121 -7.53 -12.52 -8.67
C GLU A 121 -6.04 -12.34 -8.44
N ILE A 122 -5.54 -12.76 -7.26
CA ILE A 122 -4.11 -12.75 -6.95
C ILE A 122 -3.38 -13.69 -7.91
N GLN A 123 -3.87 -14.91 -8.11
CA GLN A 123 -3.27 -15.83 -9.08
C GLN A 123 -3.21 -15.23 -10.49
N LYS A 124 -4.31 -14.65 -10.98
CA LYS A 124 -4.36 -13.96 -12.29
C LYS A 124 -3.34 -12.82 -12.37
N MET A 125 -3.19 -12.02 -11.32
CA MET A 125 -2.19 -10.94 -11.27
C MET A 125 -0.75 -11.46 -11.31
N LEU A 126 -0.47 -12.55 -10.58
CA LEU A 126 0.85 -13.19 -10.56
C LEU A 126 1.22 -13.84 -11.90
N GLU A 127 0.23 -14.35 -12.62
CA GLU A 127 0.37 -14.97 -13.95
C GLU A 127 0.40 -13.94 -15.10
N ASN A 128 0.16 -12.65 -14.81
CA ASN A 128 0.07 -11.63 -15.83
C ASN A 128 1.41 -10.90 -16.05
N ARG A 129 2.01 -11.11 -17.22
CA ARG A 129 3.26 -10.42 -17.63
C ARG A 129 3.09 -8.91 -17.84
N PHE A 130 1.89 -8.42 -18.13
CA PHE A 130 1.63 -6.99 -18.36
C PHE A 130 1.70 -6.15 -17.08
N VAL A 131 1.68 -6.78 -15.90
CA VAL A 131 1.93 -6.13 -14.61
C VAL A 131 3.30 -6.50 -14.04
N TYR A 132 4.24 -6.94 -14.89
CA TYR A 132 5.61 -7.28 -14.51
C TYR A 132 6.58 -6.26 -15.12
N ALA A 133 7.17 -5.38 -14.31
CA ALA A 133 8.04 -4.32 -14.81
C ALA A 133 9.17 -4.81 -15.75
N PRO A 134 9.88 -5.93 -15.50
CA PRO A 134 10.95 -6.40 -16.38
C PRO A 134 10.48 -6.81 -17.78
N TYR A 135 9.20 -7.15 -17.96
CA TYR A 135 8.62 -7.35 -19.29
C TYR A 135 8.63 -6.04 -20.08
N TRP A 136 8.21 -4.93 -19.46
CA TRP A 136 8.19 -3.61 -20.11
C TRP A 136 9.59 -3.05 -20.34
N SER A 137 10.50 -3.18 -19.38
CA SER A 137 11.92 -2.85 -19.57
C SER A 137 12.48 -3.50 -20.85
N HIS A 138 12.27 -4.80 -21.01
CA HIS A 138 12.74 -5.53 -22.19
C HIS A 138 12.01 -5.14 -23.48
N ARG A 139 10.69 -4.86 -23.41
CA ARG A 139 9.92 -4.41 -24.57
C ARG A 139 10.34 -3.04 -25.07
N ASN A 140 10.70 -2.14 -24.16
CA ASN A 140 11.17 -0.79 -24.48
C ASN A 140 12.64 -0.80 -24.93
N ASN A 141 13.46 -1.68 -24.35
CA ASN A 141 14.84 -1.87 -24.71
C ASN A 141 15.21 -3.37 -24.68
N PRO A 142 15.32 -4.05 -25.85
CA PRO A 142 15.65 -5.48 -25.91
C PRO A 142 16.99 -5.85 -25.26
N ALA A 143 17.91 -4.91 -25.10
CA ALA A 143 19.16 -5.14 -24.39
C ALA A 143 18.97 -5.21 -22.86
N GLU A 144 17.94 -4.54 -22.32
CA GLU A 144 17.59 -4.56 -20.91
C GLU A 144 16.80 -5.83 -20.59
N ALA A 145 16.99 -6.36 -19.37
CA ALA A 145 16.15 -7.43 -18.83
C ALA A 145 16.02 -8.67 -19.75
N ARG A 146 17.04 -9.05 -20.54
CA ARG A 146 17.00 -10.17 -21.51
C ARG A 146 16.45 -11.48 -20.95
N ASN A 147 16.72 -11.76 -19.68
CA ASN A 147 16.25 -12.93 -18.94
C ASN A 147 14.90 -12.70 -18.22
N TRP A 148 14.07 -11.72 -18.61
CA TRP A 148 12.81 -11.42 -17.93
C TRP A 148 11.87 -12.62 -17.89
N LYS A 149 11.82 -13.46 -18.93
CA LYS A 149 10.98 -14.66 -18.97
C LYS A 149 11.36 -15.64 -17.86
N LEU A 150 12.66 -15.94 -17.72
CA LEU A 150 13.17 -16.82 -16.68
C LEU A 150 12.89 -16.26 -15.28
N ARG A 151 13.09 -14.95 -15.08
CA ARG A 151 12.73 -14.30 -13.81
C ARG A 151 11.24 -14.33 -13.54
N PHE A 152 10.42 -14.04 -14.54
CA PHE A 152 8.96 -14.08 -14.43
C PHE A 152 8.47 -15.47 -14.02
N ASP A 153 8.97 -16.53 -14.67
CA ASP A 153 8.62 -17.91 -14.32
C ASP A 153 9.03 -18.28 -12.90
N ARG A 154 10.24 -17.89 -12.48
CA ARG A 154 10.74 -18.11 -11.12
C ARG A 154 9.89 -17.37 -10.08
N ASP A 155 9.68 -16.07 -10.28
CA ASP A 155 8.97 -15.20 -9.34
C ASP A 155 7.49 -15.61 -9.25
N ARG A 156 6.86 -15.94 -10.39
CA ARG A 156 5.52 -16.54 -10.46
C ARG A 156 5.45 -17.83 -9.64
N LYS A 157 6.34 -18.81 -9.89
CA LYS A 157 6.34 -20.09 -9.18
C LYS A 157 6.49 -19.90 -7.67
N ARG A 158 7.43 -19.05 -7.25
CA ARG A 158 7.64 -18.72 -5.83
C ARG A 158 6.39 -18.13 -5.19
N ALA A 159 5.71 -17.22 -5.89
CA ALA A 159 4.52 -16.54 -5.36
C ALA A 159 3.30 -17.47 -5.31
N LEU A 160 3.12 -18.34 -6.30
CA LEU A 160 2.07 -19.37 -6.27
C LEU A 160 2.33 -20.42 -5.18
N GLN A 161 3.59 -20.80 -4.96
CA GLN A 161 3.95 -21.66 -3.83
C GLN A 161 3.68 -20.97 -2.48
N ALA A 162 4.03 -19.69 -2.35
CA ALA A 162 3.68 -18.89 -1.18
C ALA A 162 2.16 -18.83 -0.97
N LEU A 163 1.40 -18.82 -2.06
CA LEU A 163 -0.05 -18.82 -2.03
C LEU A 163 -0.62 -20.14 -1.52
N SER A 164 -0.06 -21.29 -1.92
CA SER A 164 -0.46 -22.60 -1.39
C SER A 164 -0.04 -22.81 0.07
N GLU A 165 1.13 -22.30 0.47
CA GLU A 165 1.70 -22.46 1.81
C GLU A 165 1.18 -21.43 2.82
N LYS A 166 0.23 -20.57 2.41
CA LYS A 166 -0.33 -19.48 3.21
C LYS A 166 0.72 -18.50 3.77
N ARG A 167 1.80 -18.26 3.02
CA ARG A 167 2.84 -17.26 3.35
C ARG A 167 2.42 -15.86 2.93
N THR A 168 1.60 -15.20 3.76
CA THR A 168 0.87 -13.97 3.35
C THR A 168 1.80 -12.81 3.03
N GLY A 169 2.86 -12.66 3.81
CA GLY A 169 3.86 -11.61 3.59
C GLY A 169 4.50 -11.70 2.20
N ASP A 170 4.94 -12.89 1.80
CA ASP A 170 5.54 -13.11 0.48
C ASP A 170 4.56 -12.82 -0.66
N VAL A 171 3.31 -13.27 -0.53
CA VAL A 171 2.27 -13.03 -1.54
C VAL A 171 1.93 -11.55 -1.65
N LEU A 172 1.74 -10.85 -0.54
CA LEU A 172 1.50 -9.40 -0.55
C LEU A 172 2.68 -8.64 -1.16
N CYS A 173 3.92 -9.02 -0.85
CA CYS A 173 5.10 -8.36 -1.40
C CYS A 173 5.15 -8.46 -2.94
N GLU A 174 4.88 -9.65 -3.48
CA GLU A 174 4.84 -9.87 -4.92
C GLU A 174 3.61 -9.21 -5.57
N LEU A 175 2.45 -9.32 -4.94
CA LEU A 175 1.21 -8.73 -5.43
C LEU A 175 1.34 -7.20 -5.56
N PHE A 176 1.82 -6.53 -4.52
CA PHE A 176 2.02 -5.07 -4.57
C PHE A 176 3.13 -4.67 -5.54
N TYR A 177 4.11 -5.53 -5.83
CA TYR A 177 5.04 -5.30 -6.92
C TYR A 177 4.34 -5.29 -8.28
N ARG A 178 3.37 -6.21 -8.50
CA ARG A 178 2.53 -6.21 -9.71
C ARG A 178 1.63 -4.98 -9.80
N LEU A 179 0.94 -4.65 -8.70
CA LEU A 179 0.07 -3.48 -8.63
C LEU A 179 0.85 -2.16 -8.82
N ASN A 180 2.11 -2.08 -8.38
CA ASN A 180 2.94 -0.90 -8.63
C ASN A 180 3.21 -0.68 -10.13
N THR A 181 3.39 -1.77 -10.88
CA THR A 181 3.55 -1.69 -12.35
C THR A 181 2.26 -1.17 -13.00
N LEU A 182 1.09 -1.67 -12.56
CA LEU A 182 -0.22 -1.18 -13.02
C LEU A 182 -0.43 0.30 -12.68
N ARG A 183 -0.10 0.71 -11.45
CA ARG A 183 -0.13 2.11 -11.02
C ARG A 183 0.74 3.00 -11.90
N ASN A 184 1.94 2.54 -12.25
CA ASN A 184 2.84 3.31 -13.11
C ASN A 184 2.27 3.47 -14.53
N GLN A 185 1.62 2.43 -15.07
CA GLN A 185 0.96 2.54 -16.37
C GLN A 185 -0.13 3.62 -16.36
N LEU A 186 -0.99 3.63 -15.33
CA LEU A 186 -2.08 4.61 -15.25
C LEU A 186 -1.55 6.02 -14.98
N LEU A 187 -0.71 6.20 -13.96
CA LEU A 187 -0.30 7.54 -13.51
C LEU A 187 0.73 8.23 -14.40
N HIS A 188 1.46 7.50 -15.23
CA HIS A 188 2.36 8.08 -16.22
C HIS A 188 1.73 8.21 -17.62
N GLY A 189 0.42 7.98 -17.76
CA GLY A 189 -0.28 8.08 -19.04
C GLY A 189 0.07 6.96 -20.03
N GLY A 190 0.63 5.85 -19.55
CA GLY A 190 0.93 4.65 -20.34
C GLY A 190 -0.29 3.77 -20.61
N ALA A 191 -1.48 4.20 -20.18
CA ALA A 191 -2.75 3.54 -20.43
C ALA A 191 -3.85 4.58 -20.72
N THR A 192 -4.77 4.24 -21.63
CA THR A 192 -5.92 5.08 -21.96
C THR A 192 -7.01 4.91 -20.90
N TRP A 193 -7.56 6.02 -20.41
CA TRP A 193 -8.70 6.02 -19.48
C TRP A 193 -9.89 5.25 -20.07
N LYS A 194 -10.47 4.33 -19.28
CA LYS A 194 -11.52 3.38 -19.68
C LYS A 194 -11.19 2.55 -20.93
N GLY A 195 -9.90 2.41 -21.25
CA GLY A 195 -9.42 1.59 -22.35
C GLY A 195 -9.69 0.10 -22.13
N ARG A 196 -9.83 -0.65 -23.23
CA ARG A 196 -10.10 -2.10 -23.17
C ARG A 196 -8.87 -2.95 -22.85
N VAL A 197 -7.68 -2.49 -23.25
CA VAL A 197 -6.46 -3.31 -23.26
C VAL A 197 -5.98 -3.67 -21.85
N ASN A 198 -6.04 -2.71 -20.93
CA ASN A 198 -5.60 -2.87 -19.54
C ASN A 198 -6.74 -3.20 -18.58
N ARG A 199 -8.00 -3.24 -19.04
CA ARG A 199 -9.18 -3.45 -18.19
C ARG A 199 -9.10 -4.74 -17.38
N ASN A 200 -8.58 -5.81 -17.99
CA ASN A 200 -8.32 -7.11 -17.35
C ASN A 200 -7.29 -7.04 -16.21
N GLN A 201 -6.59 -5.92 -16.01
CA GLN A 201 -5.69 -5.67 -14.87
C GLN A 201 -6.27 -4.66 -13.88
N VAL A 202 -6.96 -3.63 -14.38
CA VAL A 202 -7.57 -2.59 -13.54
C VAL A 202 -8.69 -3.15 -12.68
N GLU A 203 -9.59 -3.96 -13.23
CA GLU A 203 -10.70 -4.58 -12.47
C GLU A 203 -10.21 -5.41 -11.27
N PRO A 204 -9.35 -6.44 -11.44
CA PRO A 204 -8.83 -7.19 -10.29
C PRO A 204 -7.96 -6.31 -9.39
N GLY A 205 -7.21 -5.36 -9.95
CA GLY A 205 -6.41 -4.41 -9.17
C GLY A 205 -7.27 -3.56 -8.22
N ALA A 206 -8.36 -2.98 -8.73
CA ALA A 206 -9.30 -2.18 -7.96
C ALA A 206 -9.96 -3.02 -6.86
N ARG A 207 -10.44 -4.23 -7.18
CA ARG A 207 -11.05 -5.14 -6.19
C ARG A 207 -10.08 -5.52 -5.07
N ILE A 208 -8.85 -5.88 -5.43
CA ILE A 208 -7.80 -6.23 -4.46
C ILE A 208 -7.53 -5.06 -3.51
N MET A 209 -7.39 -3.86 -4.06
CA MET A 209 -7.14 -2.66 -3.27
C MET A 209 -8.33 -2.29 -2.37
N ALA A 210 -9.56 -2.40 -2.88
CA ALA A 210 -10.79 -2.16 -2.12
C ALA A 210 -10.95 -3.11 -0.93
N LEU A 211 -10.44 -4.34 -1.02
CA LEU A 211 -10.47 -5.28 0.10
C LEU A 211 -9.29 -5.13 1.06
N LEU A 212 -8.08 -4.84 0.58
CA LEU A 212 -6.89 -4.78 1.44
C LEU A 212 -6.73 -3.44 2.17
N VAL A 213 -6.95 -2.31 1.50
CA VAL A 213 -6.66 -0.98 2.07
C VAL A 213 -7.47 -0.69 3.33
N PRO A 214 -8.81 -0.91 3.38
CA PRO A 214 -9.58 -0.69 4.60
C PRO A 214 -9.09 -1.56 5.77
N ASN A 215 -8.65 -2.77 5.49
CA ASN A 215 -8.12 -3.67 6.52
C ASN A 215 -6.75 -3.23 7.02
N PHE A 216 -5.89 -2.65 6.17
CA PHE A 216 -4.65 -2.03 6.62
C PHE A 216 -4.90 -0.82 7.53
N ILE A 217 -5.89 0.02 7.19
CA ILE A 217 -6.32 1.14 8.04
C ILE A 217 -6.81 0.60 9.39
N ASP A 218 -7.64 -0.42 9.39
CA ASP A 218 -8.18 -1.05 10.60
C ASP A 218 -7.06 -1.55 11.53
N VAL A 219 -6.02 -2.18 10.96
CA VAL A 219 -4.83 -2.63 11.70
C VAL A 219 -4.09 -1.46 12.34
N MET A 220 -3.89 -0.36 11.60
CA MET A 220 -3.21 0.83 12.13
C MET A 220 -4.01 1.51 13.25
N ILE A 221 -5.35 1.51 13.17
CA ILE A 221 -6.23 1.99 14.24
C ILE A 221 -6.12 1.10 15.50
N GLU A 222 -6.06 -0.21 15.33
CA GLU A 222 -5.95 -1.14 16.47
C GLU A 222 -4.56 -1.16 17.10
N GLN A 223 -3.51 -0.81 16.35
CA GLN A 223 -2.13 -0.91 16.80
C GLN A 223 -1.39 0.43 16.71
N PRO A 224 -1.77 1.44 17.52
CA PRO A 224 -1.21 2.77 17.42
C PRO A 224 0.29 2.85 17.79
N ASN A 225 0.78 1.89 18.56
CA ASN A 225 2.15 1.87 19.08
C ASN A 225 3.13 1.04 18.21
N ALA A 226 2.72 0.56 17.04
CA ALA A 226 3.56 -0.31 16.19
C ALA A 226 4.67 0.40 15.41
N GLY A 227 4.91 1.69 15.68
CA GLY A 227 6.00 2.45 15.06
C GLY A 227 5.80 2.67 13.56
N TRP A 228 4.72 3.35 13.19
CA TRP A 228 4.34 3.61 11.78
C TRP A 228 5.21 4.66 11.07
N GLY A 229 6.12 5.32 11.81
CA GLY A 229 7.04 6.34 11.29
C GLY A 229 6.36 7.63 10.84
N SER A 230 7.15 8.67 10.59
CA SER A 230 6.63 9.98 10.20
C SER A 230 6.17 10.00 8.74
N PRO A 231 5.04 10.66 8.41
CA PRO A 231 4.54 10.74 7.05
C PRO A 231 5.51 11.47 6.13
N ARG A 232 5.56 11.10 4.84
CA ARG A 232 6.49 11.70 3.85
C ARG A 232 6.43 13.23 3.80
N TYR A 233 5.23 13.79 3.90
CA TYR A 233 4.97 15.22 3.90
C TYR A 233 4.26 15.61 5.21
N PRO A 234 4.99 15.92 6.30
CA PRO A 234 4.38 16.34 7.55
C PRO A 234 3.71 17.72 7.41
N VAL A 235 2.80 18.06 8.31
CA VAL A 235 2.22 19.42 8.36
C VAL A 235 3.27 20.35 8.95
N VAL A 236 3.71 21.35 8.18
CA VAL A 236 4.62 22.40 8.64
C VAL A 236 3.77 23.61 8.98
N ARG A 237 3.91 24.14 10.20
CA ARG A 237 3.34 25.45 10.54
C ARG A 237 4.29 26.52 10.03
N GLU A 238 3.78 27.53 9.33
CA GLU A 238 4.58 28.70 8.96
C GLU A 238 5.26 29.29 10.20
N GLY A 239 6.57 29.54 10.12
CA GLY A 239 7.39 30.04 11.23
C GLY A 239 7.95 28.98 12.18
N ALA A 240 7.65 27.68 12.02
CA ALA A 240 8.32 26.63 12.78
C ALA A 240 9.79 26.51 12.32
N PRO A 241 10.79 26.49 13.23
CA PRO A 241 12.17 26.29 12.84
C PRO A 241 12.32 24.95 12.11
N LEU A 242 13.14 24.94 11.05
CA LEU A 242 13.51 23.71 10.33
C LEU A 242 14.17 22.75 11.32
N SER A 243 13.40 21.85 11.92
CA SER A 243 13.93 20.85 12.83
C SER A 243 14.82 19.89 12.02
N GLY A 244 16.14 20.10 12.08
CA GLY A 244 17.12 19.18 11.52
C GLY A 244 18.10 19.75 10.49
N TRP A 245 18.12 21.05 10.21
CA TRP A 245 19.19 21.66 9.42
C TRP A 245 20.24 22.31 10.33
N THR A 246 21.13 21.51 10.91
CA THR A 246 22.43 22.03 11.37
C THR A 246 23.34 22.12 10.15
N GLY A 247 23.11 23.15 9.34
CA GLY A 247 24.01 23.49 8.25
C GLY A 247 25.35 23.92 8.82
N THR A 248 26.35 23.04 8.71
CA THR A 248 27.75 23.42 8.61
C THR A 248 28.22 22.95 7.25
N GLY A 249 28.53 23.91 6.36
CA GLY A 249 28.97 23.69 4.99
C GLY A 249 28.55 24.85 4.11
#